data_AF-A0A374BJB8-F1
#
_entry.id   AF-A0A374BJB8-F1
#
_cell.length_a   1.000
_cell.length_b   1.000
_cell.length_c   1.000
_cell.angle_alpha   90.00
_cell.angle_beta   90.00
_cell.angle_gamma   90.00
#
_symmetry.space_group_name_H-M   'P 1'
#
loop_
_entity.id
_entity.type
_entity.pdbx_description
1 polymer ?
#
loop_
_entity_poly.entity_id
_entity_poly.type
_entity_poly.pdbx_seq_one_letter_code
_entity_poly.pdbx_strand_id
1 'polypeptide(L)'
;METNKKIKSYGLTSLNGDYKKYLIYLLENEYEFYKSKDEAEDACRELLTKLNKSGDIVYDVCKSECKIYNDPDGKENEKFYRALSDFLNASRISRKNNKILSFEANEAPYGMITVYYKDKKGEEHHFTLHSDQLGFSAVPCTYFKQNYPLSRYLEMQKNKSDKDPDAIAEFLANYVYTTRTIGGSFLWPESWYKDYNMGRGNGSYIEDRVDLTLLEIKHIYEFRKLESLLPYSRDLLFNRYKNQYADKWFGFFDSFEDYVDFFMFNNFVKATVKNGKKEYMPINILTGKAFETEYPGYKTNTLKGIKDEKQLKEMLERVRDMVEKRTKKMEKLIAKYDQTNDTKGEKHENILHE
;
A
#
# COMPACT_ATOMS: atom_id res chain seq x y z
N MET A 1 -29.28 9.27 6.42
CA MET A 1 -28.22 8.78 5.50
C MET A 1 -27.08 9.77 5.60
N GLU A 2 -26.00 9.43 6.31
CA GLU A 2 -24.81 10.29 6.37
C GLU A 2 -24.11 10.31 5.01
N THR A 3 -24.20 11.45 4.34
CA THR A 3 -23.56 11.79 3.08
C THR A 3 -22.04 11.93 3.28
N ASN A 4 -21.26 11.16 2.51
CA ASN A 4 -19.84 11.33 2.20
C ASN A 4 -18.91 11.67 3.39
N LYS A 5 -18.66 10.68 4.26
CA LYS A 5 -17.46 10.72 5.12
C LYS A 5 -16.22 10.70 4.21
N LYS A 6 -15.43 11.78 4.19
CA LYS A 6 -14.11 11.81 3.54
C LYS A 6 -13.25 10.72 4.19
N ILE A 7 -12.63 9.86 3.37
CA ILE A 7 -11.69 8.84 3.84
C ILE A 7 -10.50 9.51 4.51
N LYS A 8 -9.98 8.92 5.59
CA LYS A 8 -8.82 9.45 6.30
C LYS A 8 -7.51 9.07 5.60
N SER A 9 -6.84 10.08 5.04
CA SER A 9 -5.47 9.97 4.51
C SER A 9 -4.45 10.20 5.62
N TYR A 10 -3.33 9.48 5.56
CA TYR A 10 -2.23 9.52 6.51
C TYR A 10 -0.93 10.02 5.88
N GLY A 11 -0.94 10.29 4.56
CA GLY A 11 0.25 10.60 3.77
C GLY A 11 0.61 12.08 3.66
N LEU A 12 0.00 12.95 4.45
CA LEU A 12 0.23 14.40 4.38
C LEU A 12 0.37 14.99 5.77
N THR A 13 1.18 16.04 5.85
CA THR A 13 1.08 17.03 6.94
C THR A 13 -0.27 17.75 6.83
N SER A 14 -0.77 18.28 7.94
CA SER A 14 -2.13 18.82 8.12
C SER A 14 -2.49 20.08 7.31
N LEU A 15 -1.88 20.32 6.14
CA LEU A 15 -1.99 21.55 5.35
C LEU A 15 -2.65 21.27 3.99
N ASN A 16 -3.94 21.56 3.93
CA ASN A 16 -4.83 21.36 2.79
C ASN A 16 -4.26 22.02 1.50
N GLY A 17 -3.95 21.21 0.48
CA GLY A 17 -3.76 21.67 -0.90
C GLY A 17 -2.31 21.92 -1.34
N ASP A 18 -1.32 21.87 -0.45
CA ASP A 18 0.07 22.19 -0.81
C ASP A 18 0.67 21.21 -1.82
N TYR A 19 0.31 19.93 -1.74
CA TYR A 19 0.68 18.94 -2.75
C TYR A 19 0.08 19.26 -4.13
N LYS A 20 -1.20 19.70 -4.19
CA LYS A 20 -1.83 20.13 -5.45
C LYS A 20 -1.11 21.35 -6.02
N LYS A 21 -0.80 22.35 -5.20
CA LYS A 21 -0.05 23.55 -5.63
C LYS A 21 1.34 23.23 -6.16
N TYR A 22 2.05 22.30 -5.51
CA TYR A 22 3.33 21.79 -5.99
C TYR A 22 3.20 21.18 -7.40
N LEU A 23 2.16 20.37 -7.63
CA LEU A 23 1.90 19.79 -8.96
C LEU A 23 1.53 20.85 -10.00
N ILE A 24 0.71 21.84 -9.65
CA ILE A 24 0.38 22.98 -10.54
C ILE A 24 1.66 23.70 -10.95
N TYR A 25 2.54 24.00 -10.00
CA TYR A 25 3.81 24.65 -10.31
C TYR A 25 4.63 23.86 -11.32
N LEU A 26 4.75 22.53 -11.16
CA LEU A 26 5.48 21.68 -12.11
C LEU A 26 4.87 21.63 -13.51
N LEU A 27 3.53 21.76 -13.61
CA LEU A 27 2.80 21.77 -14.87
C LEU A 27 2.96 23.10 -15.64
N GLU A 28 3.13 24.20 -14.90
CA GLU A 28 3.22 25.55 -15.45
C GLU A 28 4.66 26.02 -15.70
N ASN A 29 5.64 25.44 -15.02
CA ASN A 29 7.04 25.89 -15.07
C ASN A 29 7.95 24.80 -15.63
N GLU A 30 9.01 25.21 -16.33
CA GLU A 30 10.07 24.30 -16.77
C GLU A 30 10.83 23.72 -15.56
N TYR A 31 11.25 22.46 -15.68
CA TYR A 31 12.10 21.78 -14.73
C TYR A 31 12.91 20.68 -15.45
N GLU A 32 14.01 20.23 -14.86
CA GLU A 32 14.90 19.25 -15.45
C GLU A 32 14.70 17.85 -14.86
N PHE A 33 15.01 16.82 -15.64
CA PHE A 33 15.09 15.45 -15.15
C PHE A 33 16.53 15.11 -14.75
N TYR A 34 16.69 14.53 -13.56
CA TYR A 34 18.00 14.15 -13.04
C TYR A 34 18.17 12.63 -13.04
N LYS A 35 19.38 12.19 -13.38
CA LYS A 35 19.77 10.77 -13.26
C LYS A 35 20.12 10.43 -11.81
N SER A 36 20.85 11.32 -11.14
CA SER A 36 21.21 11.15 -9.74
C SER A 36 19.99 11.32 -8.84
N LYS A 37 19.92 10.52 -7.77
CA LYS A 37 18.92 10.70 -6.73
C LYS A 37 19.19 12.00 -5.96
N ASP A 38 20.45 12.26 -5.64
CA ASP A 38 20.84 13.41 -4.82
C ASP A 38 20.57 14.73 -5.55
N GLU A 39 20.88 14.81 -6.85
CA GLU A 39 20.56 15.99 -7.68
C GLU A 39 19.05 16.27 -7.74
N ALA A 40 18.24 15.21 -7.89
CA ALA A 40 16.78 15.34 -7.88
C ALA A 40 16.25 15.82 -6.52
N GLU A 41 16.85 15.35 -5.42
CA GLU A 41 16.47 15.77 -4.07
C GLU A 41 16.86 17.23 -3.80
N ASP A 42 18.03 17.66 -4.26
CA ASP A 42 18.50 19.04 -4.11
C ASP A 42 17.64 20.01 -4.92
N ALA A 43 17.41 19.73 -6.21
CA ALA A 43 16.52 20.56 -7.04
C ALA A 43 15.10 20.65 -6.47
N CYS A 44 14.58 19.53 -5.96
CA CYS A 44 13.28 19.51 -5.29
C CYS A 44 13.28 20.37 -4.01
N ARG A 45 14.34 20.31 -3.20
CA ARG A 45 14.48 21.09 -1.96
C ARG A 45 14.56 22.58 -2.24
N GLU A 46 15.31 22.98 -3.27
CA GLU A 46 15.40 24.37 -3.72
C GLU A 46 14.02 24.89 -4.17
N LEU A 47 13.30 24.11 -4.97
CA LEU A 47 11.95 24.46 -5.40
C LEU A 47 10.99 24.62 -4.22
N LEU A 48 10.94 23.65 -3.31
CA LEU A 48 10.04 23.73 -2.16
C LEU A 48 10.40 24.90 -1.23
N THR A 49 11.69 25.23 -1.09
CA THR A 49 12.14 26.43 -0.37
C THR A 49 11.65 27.72 -1.05
N LYS A 50 11.71 27.78 -2.39
CA LYS A 50 11.19 28.91 -3.16
C LYS A 50 9.68 29.08 -2.96
N LEU A 51 8.91 27.99 -3.07
CA LEU A 51 7.46 27.98 -2.88
C LEU A 51 7.05 28.35 -1.45
N ASN A 52 7.85 27.96 -0.46
CA ASN A 52 7.61 28.39 0.92
C ASN A 52 7.88 29.90 1.10
N LYS A 53 8.94 30.43 0.49
CA LYS A 53 9.26 31.87 0.55
C LYS A 53 8.19 32.74 -0.13
N SER A 54 7.54 32.24 -1.17
CA SER A 54 6.41 32.93 -1.82
C SER A 54 5.09 32.81 -1.04
N GLY A 55 5.03 31.95 -0.02
CA GLY A 55 3.81 31.67 0.73
C GLY A 55 2.84 30.72 0.01
N ASP A 56 3.28 30.07 -1.07
CA ASP A 56 2.46 29.13 -1.84
C ASP A 56 2.23 27.84 -1.05
N ILE A 57 3.23 27.36 -0.31
CA ILE A 57 3.15 26.17 0.54
C ILE A 57 3.66 26.46 1.95
N VAL A 58 3.30 25.63 2.92
CA VAL A 58 3.75 25.78 4.31
C VAL A 58 4.85 24.77 4.65
N TYR A 59 5.97 25.29 5.16
CA TYR A 59 7.15 24.53 5.57
C TYR A 59 7.18 24.27 7.08
N ASP A 60 7.30 23.00 7.49
CA ASP A 60 7.59 22.64 8.88
C ASP A 60 9.11 22.72 9.13
N VAL A 61 9.54 23.82 9.74
CA VAL A 61 10.95 24.13 10.04
C VAL A 61 11.57 23.12 11.01
N CYS A 62 10.78 22.43 11.83
CA CYS A 62 11.29 21.58 12.92
C CYS A 62 11.94 20.27 12.46
N LYS A 63 11.82 19.88 11.18
CA LYS A 63 12.39 18.63 10.65
C LYS A 63 13.37 18.77 9.48
N SER A 64 13.80 20.00 9.13
CA SER A 64 14.75 20.27 8.02
C SER A 64 14.36 19.68 6.64
N GLU A 65 13.09 19.35 6.45
CA GLU A 65 12.55 18.70 5.25
C GLU A 65 11.26 19.43 4.84
N CYS A 66 11.15 19.78 3.56
CA CYS A 66 9.91 20.34 3.01
C CYS A 66 8.81 19.26 2.95
N LYS A 67 8.08 19.04 4.06
CA LYS A 67 7.07 17.97 4.18
C LYS A 67 5.70 18.39 3.63
N ILE A 68 5.59 18.54 2.31
CA ILE A 68 4.28 18.57 1.61
C ILE A 68 3.70 17.16 1.41
N TYR A 69 4.47 16.13 1.77
CA TYR A 69 4.15 14.71 1.71
C TYR A 69 4.86 14.00 2.85
N ASN A 70 4.19 13.03 3.47
CA ASN A 70 4.78 12.06 4.39
C ASN A 70 4.35 10.68 3.94
N ASP A 71 5.24 9.70 3.92
CA ASP A 71 4.80 8.33 3.65
C ASP A 71 4.10 7.76 4.90
N PRO A 72 2.88 7.18 4.80
CA PRO A 72 2.21 6.57 5.94
C PRO A 72 3.00 5.45 6.61
N ASP A 73 3.85 4.76 5.86
CA ASP A 73 4.73 3.70 6.35
C ASP A 73 6.00 4.21 7.06
N GLY A 74 6.10 5.52 7.35
CA GLY A 74 7.09 6.03 8.30
C GLY A 74 6.74 5.60 9.73
N LYS A 75 7.70 5.07 10.50
CA LYS A 75 7.48 4.56 11.88
C LYS A 75 6.87 5.59 12.85
N GLU A 76 7.08 6.87 12.56
CA GLU A 76 6.56 8.00 13.33
C GLU A 76 5.05 8.22 13.16
N ASN A 77 4.40 7.54 12.20
CA ASN A 77 2.98 7.69 11.93
C ASN A 77 2.11 6.86 12.89
N GLU A 78 2.18 7.18 14.19
CA GLU A 78 1.45 6.45 15.23
C GLU A 78 -0.06 6.35 14.95
N LYS A 79 -0.67 7.40 14.41
CA LYS A 79 -2.10 7.39 14.09
C LYS A 79 -2.44 6.39 12.98
N PHE A 80 -1.54 6.21 12.01
CA PHE A 80 -1.69 5.22 10.95
C PHE A 80 -1.59 3.81 11.52
N TYR A 81 -0.55 3.52 12.32
CA TYR A 81 -0.37 2.18 12.88
C TYR A 81 -1.42 1.80 13.92
N ARG A 82 -1.90 2.75 14.74
CA ARG A 82 -3.04 2.48 15.63
C ARG A 82 -4.26 2.06 14.84
N ALA A 83 -4.64 2.83 13.81
CA ALA A 83 -5.78 2.49 12.96
C ALA A 83 -5.59 1.17 12.20
N LEU A 84 -4.36 0.85 11.80
CA LEU A 84 -4.04 -0.43 11.16
C LEU A 84 -4.16 -1.60 12.14
N SER A 85 -3.66 -1.44 13.37
CA SER A 85 -3.81 -2.40 14.46
C SER A 85 -5.29 -2.65 14.81
N ASP A 86 -6.08 -1.57 14.95
CA ASP A 86 -7.51 -1.65 15.20
C ASP A 86 -8.22 -2.46 14.11
N PHE A 87 -7.87 -2.21 12.84
CA PHE A 87 -8.39 -2.99 11.72
C PHE A 87 -8.03 -4.48 11.82
N LEU A 88 -6.76 -4.82 12.11
CA LEU A 88 -6.30 -6.21 12.16
C LEU A 88 -7.03 -7.00 13.26
N ASN A 89 -7.16 -6.39 14.45
CA ASN A 89 -7.90 -6.97 15.57
C ASN A 89 -9.40 -7.11 15.24
N ALA A 90 -10.01 -6.08 14.64
CA ALA A 90 -11.40 -6.14 14.21
C ALA A 90 -11.63 -7.24 13.15
N SER A 91 -10.69 -7.39 12.19
CA SER A 91 -10.76 -8.42 11.14
C SER A 91 -10.69 -9.82 11.74
N ARG A 92 -9.73 -10.07 12.62
CA ARG A 92 -9.60 -11.34 13.37
C ARG A 92 -10.89 -11.71 14.09
N ILE A 93 -11.46 -10.78 14.87
CA ILE A 93 -12.66 -11.01 15.68
C ILE A 93 -13.88 -11.26 14.79
N SER A 94 -14.05 -10.46 13.72
CA SER A 94 -15.18 -10.60 12.80
C SER A 94 -15.23 -11.97 12.11
N ARG A 95 -14.08 -12.62 11.96
CA ARG A 95 -13.94 -13.93 11.31
C ARG A 95 -14.00 -15.11 12.28
N LYS A 96 -14.16 -14.85 13.59
CA LYS A 96 -14.05 -15.89 14.64
C LYS A 96 -12.78 -16.72 14.47
N ASN A 97 -11.67 -16.06 14.13
CA ASN A 97 -10.40 -16.77 13.99
C ASN A 97 -9.96 -17.22 15.39
N ASN A 98 -10.03 -18.53 15.63
CA ASN A 98 -9.68 -19.15 16.91
C ASN A 98 -8.17 -19.17 17.15
N LYS A 99 -7.34 -18.75 16.18
CA LYS A 99 -5.91 -18.55 16.40
C LYS A 99 -5.75 -17.36 17.36
N ILE A 100 -5.00 -17.57 18.44
CA ILE A 100 -4.65 -16.53 19.39
C ILE A 100 -3.64 -15.62 18.69
N LEU A 101 -4.16 -14.57 18.05
CA LEU A 101 -3.42 -13.52 17.40
C LEU A 101 -3.85 -12.20 18.03
N SER A 102 -2.92 -11.36 18.45
CA SER A 102 -3.20 -9.95 18.69
C SER A 102 -2.20 -9.10 17.93
N PHE A 103 -2.66 -7.91 17.57
CA PHE A 103 -1.88 -6.94 16.81
C PHE A 103 -1.75 -5.69 17.67
N GLU A 104 -0.54 -5.19 17.80
CA GLU A 104 -0.27 -3.98 18.58
C GLU A 104 0.58 -3.02 17.77
N ALA A 105 0.21 -1.73 17.83
CA ALA A 105 0.96 -0.68 17.15
C ALA A 105 2.15 -0.27 18.01
N ASN A 106 3.36 -0.32 17.44
CA ASN A 106 4.59 0.25 17.99
C ASN A 106 4.94 -0.14 19.45
N GLU A 107 5.60 -1.28 19.62
CA GLU A 107 6.29 -1.63 20.88
C GLU A 107 7.82 -1.80 20.72
N ALA A 108 8.33 -1.94 19.49
CA ALA A 108 9.73 -2.25 19.22
C ALA A 108 10.42 -1.19 18.34
N PRO A 109 11.73 -0.93 18.52
CA PRO A 109 12.46 0.12 17.79
C PRO A 109 12.55 -0.06 16.26
N TYR A 110 12.20 -1.24 15.74
CA TYR A 110 12.31 -1.62 14.32
C TYR A 110 11.01 -2.15 13.70
N GLY A 111 9.95 -2.37 14.47
CA GLY A 111 8.70 -2.96 13.99
C GLY A 111 7.53 -1.99 14.07
N MET A 112 6.66 -2.01 13.06
CA MET A 112 5.50 -1.10 13.00
C MET A 112 4.26 -1.69 13.69
N ILE A 113 4.02 -2.98 13.44
CA ILE A 113 2.98 -3.76 14.11
C ILE A 113 3.63 -5.00 14.73
N THR A 114 3.46 -5.19 16.03
CA THR A 114 3.82 -6.44 16.71
C THR A 114 2.68 -7.44 16.56
N VAL A 115 3.00 -8.65 16.13
CA VAL A 115 2.07 -9.79 16.09
C VAL A 115 2.41 -10.70 17.23
N TYR A 116 1.49 -10.83 18.19
CA TYR A 116 1.57 -11.80 19.27
C TYR A 116 0.80 -13.06 18.92
N TYR A 117 1.38 -14.23 19.22
CA TYR A 117 0.73 -15.50 19.00
C TYR A 117 1.16 -16.57 20.00
N LYS A 118 0.27 -17.54 20.25
CA LYS A 118 0.60 -18.74 21.03
C LYS A 118 0.84 -19.94 20.11
N ASP A 119 1.86 -20.73 20.41
CA ASP A 119 2.10 -21.98 19.69
C ASP A 119 1.20 -23.13 20.21
N LYS A 120 1.40 -24.34 19.67
CA LYS A 120 0.62 -25.52 20.08
C LYS A 120 0.79 -25.92 21.54
N LYS A 121 1.85 -25.47 22.21
CA LYS A 121 2.13 -25.71 23.63
C LYS A 121 1.60 -24.56 24.51
N GLY A 122 1.04 -23.52 23.91
CA GLY A 122 0.60 -22.32 24.61
C GLY A 122 1.72 -21.35 24.93
N GLU A 123 2.94 -21.56 24.41
CA GLU A 123 4.05 -20.62 24.60
C GLU A 123 3.81 -19.35 23.78
N GLU A 124 4.07 -18.20 24.38
CA GLU A 124 3.89 -16.90 23.75
C GLU A 124 5.10 -16.53 22.89
N HIS A 125 4.83 -16.09 21.68
CA HIS A 125 5.82 -15.68 20.69
C HIS A 125 5.38 -14.36 20.05
N HIS A 126 6.33 -13.61 19.52
CA HIS A 126 6.04 -12.42 18.74
C HIS A 126 6.99 -12.25 17.56
N PHE A 127 6.55 -11.49 16.57
CA PHE A 127 7.40 -10.94 15.51
C PHE A 127 6.78 -9.64 14.99
N THR A 128 7.55 -8.87 14.24
CA THR A 128 7.12 -7.57 13.75
C THR A 128 6.80 -7.58 12.27
N LEU A 129 5.80 -6.80 11.89
CA LEU A 129 5.42 -6.52 10.52
C LEU A 129 5.87 -5.11 10.13
N HIS A 130 6.18 -4.98 8.84
CA HIS A 130 6.37 -3.74 8.12
C HIS A 130 5.13 -3.45 7.28
N SER A 131 4.75 -2.18 7.17
CA SER A 131 3.77 -1.71 6.20
C SER A 131 4.48 -1.13 4.98
N ASP A 132 3.87 -1.28 3.82
CA ASP A 132 4.20 -0.53 2.61
C ASP A 132 2.89 -0.01 2.00
N GLN A 133 2.97 0.90 1.05
CA GLN A 133 1.81 1.54 0.44
C GLN A 133 1.59 1.05 -0.99
N LEU A 134 0.43 0.43 -1.19
CA LEU A 134 -0.18 0.30 -2.49
C LEU A 134 -0.31 1.67 -3.14
N GLY A 135 0.06 1.74 -4.42
CA GLY A 135 0.14 2.98 -5.17
C GLY A 135 1.54 3.17 -5.72
N PHE A 136 1.82 4.38 -6.18
CA PHE A 136 3.15 4.71 -6.71
C PHE A 136 3.80 5.76 -5.83
N SER A 137 5.13 5.80 -5.81
CA SER A 137 5.86 6.77 -5.01
C SER A 137 5.43 8.19 -5.35
N ALA A 138 5.14 8.95 -4.31
CA ALA A 138 4.58 10.30 -4.37
C ALA A 138 5.49 11.31 -3.68
N VAL A 139 6.69 10.89 -3.28
CA VAL A 139 7.73 11.76 -2.73
C VAL A 139 8.02 12.86 -3.76
N PRO A 140 8.01 14.16 -3.39
CA PRO A 140 8.13 15.25 -4.35
C PRO A 140 9.32 15.13 -5.32
N CYS A 141 10.49 14.72 -4.86
CA CYS A 141 11.67 14.57 -5.73
C CYS A 141 11.50 13.54 -6.87
N THR A 142 10.51 12.63 -6.77
CA THR A 142 10.24 11.62 -7.82
C THR A 142 9.74 12.23 -9.12
N TYR A 143 9.12 13.42 -9.11
CA TYR A 143 8.69 14.11 -10.33
C TYR A 143 9.85 14.61 -11.19
N PHE A 144 11.05 14.70 -10.62
CA PHE A 144 12.28 15.01 -11.36
C PHE A 144 12.95 13.75 -11.94
N LYS A 145 12.26 12.60 -11.94
CA LYS A 145 12.77 11.32 -12.45
C LYS A 145 11.76 10.63 -13.37
N GLN A 146 12.22 10.10 -14.51
CA GLN A 146 11.34 9.54 -15.55
C GLN A 146 10.88 8.09 -15.32
N ASN A 147 11.38 7.42 -14.29
CA ASN A 147 11.09 6.01 -14.02
C ASN A 147 9.82 5.78 -13.16
N TYR A 148 9.14 6.86 -12.72
CA TYR A 148 8.00 6.79 -11.80
C TYR A 148 6.67 7.04 -12.53
N PRO A 149 5.62 6.21 -12.34
CA PRO A 149 4.34 6.37 -13.04
C PRO A 149 3.68 7.75 -12.89
N LEU A 150 3.70 8.35 -11.69
CA LEU A 150 3.12 9.68 -11.45
C LEU A 150 3.87 10.78 -12.19
N SER A 151 5.21 10.75 -12.12
CA SER A 151 6.10 11.64 -12.86
C SER A 151 5.87 11.56 -14.38
N ARG A 152 5.81 10.34 -14.91
CA ARG A 152 5.55 10.12 -16.34
C ARG A 152 4.18 10.61 -16.78
N TYR A 153 3.14 10.40 -15.97
CA TYR A 153 1.81 10.90 -16.27
C TYR A 153 1.79 12.44 -16.27
N LEU A 154 2.40 13.07 -15.26
CA LEU A 154 2.50 14.53 -15.19
C LEU A 154 3.21 15.09 -16.43
N GLU A 155 4.32 14.49 -16.85
CA GLU A 155 5.08 14.89 -18.03
C GLU A 155 4.29 14.71 -19.34
N MET A 156 3.56 13.60 -19.48
CA MET A 156 2.68 13.38 -20.64
C MET A 156 1.58 14.44 -20.75
N GLN A 157 1.03 14.90 -19.62
CA GLN A 157 0.02 15.97 -19.62
C GLN A 157 0.64 17.35 -19.84
N LYS A 158 1.81 17.63 -19.26
CA LYS A 158 2.51 18.90 -19.39
C LYS A 158 2.76 19.29 -20.85
N ASN A 159 3.08 18.29 -21.67
CA ASN A 159 3.38 18.45 -23.10
C ASN A 159 2.15 18.67 -23.99
N LYS A 160 0.93 18.66 -23.44
CA LYS A 160 -0.29 18.96 -24.19
C LYS A 160 -0.53 20.47 -24.29
N SER A 161 -1.04 20.90 -25.44
CA SER A 161 -1.43 22.29 -25.69
C SER A 161 -2.74 22.67 -24.99
N ASP A 162 -3.64 21.71 -24.81
CA ASP A 162 -4.97 21.84 -24.20
C ASP A 162 -5.00 21.39 -22.73
N LYS A 163 -3.83 21.34 -22.07
CA LYS A 163 -3.74 20.93 -20.66
C LYS A 163 -4.56 21.86 -19.76
N ASP A 164 -5.23 21.25 -18.79
CA ASP A 164 -5.84 21.93 -17.66
C ASP A 164 -5.02 21.60 -16.40
N PRO A 165 -4.09 22.49 -15.98
CA PRO A 165 -3.20 22.21 -14.85
C PRO A 165 -3.95 21.88 -13.57
N ASP A 166 -5.08 22.54 -13.34
CA ASP A 166 -5.89 22.34 -12.13
C ASP A 166 -6.52 20.94 -12.11
N ALA A 167 -7.13 20.52 -13.21
CA ALA A 167 -7.73 19.18 -13.31
C ALA A 167 -6.69 18.06 -13.22
N ILE A 168 -5.51 18.26 -13.83
CA ILE A 168 -4.40 17.29 -13.78
C ILE A 168 -3.83 17.18 -12.35
N ALA A 169 -3.54 18.32 -11.73
CA ALA A 169 -3.01 18.37 -10.37
C ALA A 169 -4.02 17.79 -9.37
N GLU A 170 -5.31 18.07 -9.54
CA GLU A 170 -6.37 17.51 -8.71
C GLU A 170 -6.49 16.00 -8.85
N PHE A 171 -6.40 15.47 -10.08
CA PHE A 171 -6.37 14.03 -10.31
C PHE A 171 -5.20 13.35 -9.59
N LEU A 172 -3.99 13.86 -9.77
CA LEU A 172 -2.78 13.31 -9.15
C LEU A 172 -2.80 13.44 -7.63
N ALA A 173 -3.19 14.59 -7.10
CA ALA A 173 -3.35 14.80 -5.66
C ALA A 173 -4.37 13.83 -5.07
N ASN A 174 -5.55 13.69 -5.69
CA ASN A 174 -6.58 12.76 -5.23
C ASN A 174 -6.12 11.30 -5.30
N TYR A 175 -5.33 10.92 -6.31
CA TYR A 175 -4.69 9.61 -6.36
C TYR A 175 -3.80 9.38 -5.13
N VAL A 176 -2.90 10.32 -4.83
CA VAL A 176 -2.00 10.23 -3.67
C VAL A 176 -2.80 10.19 -2.37
N TYR A 177 -3.79 11.06 -2.20
CA TYR A 177 -4.60 11.14 -0.99
C TYR A 177 -5.33 9.84 -0.69
N THR A 178 -5.85 9.21 -1.74
CA THR A 178 -6.60 7.96 -1.65
C THR A 178 -5.67 6.78 -1.37
N THR A 179 -4.52 6.72 -2.06
CA THR A 179 -3.57 5.61 -1.93
C THR A 179 -2.80 5.62 -0.63
N ARG A 180 -2.72 6.77 0.07
CA ARG A 180 -2.08 6.91 1.38
C ARG A 180 -3.04 6.80 2.56
N THR A 181 -3.89 5.78 2.50
CA THR A 181 -4.90 5.46 3.53
C THR A 181 -4.64 4.06 4.10
N ILE A 182 -5.33 3.64 5.15
CA ILE A 182 -5.17 2.26 5.67
C ILE A 182 -5.50 1.18 4.62
N GLY A 183 -6.39 1.44 3.66
CA GLY A 183 -6.65 0.51 2.55
C GLY A 183 -5.59 0.53 1.46
N GLY A 184 -4.65 1.47 1.54
CA GLY A 184 -3.39 1.45 0.81
C GLY A 184 -2.34 0.56 1.46
N SER A 185 -2.52 0.06 2.69
CA SER A 185 -1.44 -0.67 3.37
C SER A 185 -1.28 -2.11 2.88
N PHE A 186 -0.04 -2.56 2.77
CA PHE A 186 0.30 -3.97 2.62
C PHE A 186 1.24 -4.37 3.75
N LEU A 187 1.04 -5.56 4.34
CA LEU A 187 1.80 -6.03 5.51
C LEU A 187 2.60 -7.30 5.20
N TRP A 188 3.86 -7.32 5.65
CA TRP A 188 4.73 -8.50 5.63
C TRP A 188 5.73 -8.47 6.80
N PRO A 189 6.36 -9.61 7.14
CA PRO A 189 7.39 -9.65 8.18
C PRO A 189 8.56 -8.69 7.90
N GLU A 190 9.06 -8.02 8.95
CA GLU A 190 10.19 -7.07 8.87
C GLU A 190 11.45 -7.71 8.27
N SER A 191 11.65 -9.01 8.46
CA SER A 191 12.81 -9.73 7.89
C SER A 191 12.85 -9.79 6.36
N TRP A 192 11.80 -9.32 5.67
CA TRP A 192 11.58 -9.56 4.24
C TRP A 192 11.45 -8.34 3.35
N TYR A 193 11.05 -7.19 3.91
CA TYR A 193 10.61 -6.05 3.09
C TYR A 193 11.70 -5.59 2.10
N LYS A 194 12.96 -5.50 2.54
CA LYS A 194 14.07 -4.99 1.73
C LYS A 194 14.31 -5.85 0.49
N ASP A 195 14.49 -7.16 0.71
CA ASP A 195 14.89 -8.09 -0.34
C ASP A 195 13.80 -8.24 -1.42
N TYR A 196 12.53 -8.29 -1.00
CA TYR A 196 11.41 -8.37 -1.93
C TYR A 196 11.28 -7.09 -2.76
N ASN A 197 11.31 -5.93 -2.10
CA ASN A 197 11.17 -4.65 -2.77
C ASN A 197 12.33 -4.40 -3.75
N MET A 198 13.57 -4.76 -3.38
CA MET A 198 14.73 -4.67 -4.28
C MET A 198 14.61 -5.58 -5.51
N GLY A 199 14.00 -6.75 -5.36
CA GLY A 199 13.80 -7.69 -6.48
C GLY A 199 12.64 -7.31 -7.41
N ARG A 200 11.65 -6.56 -6.90
CA ARG A 200 10.38 -6.30 -7.60
C ARG A 200 10.16 -4.86 -8.03
N GLY A 201 10.47 -3.93 -7.14
CA GLY A 201 10.12 -2.54 -7.30
C GLY A 201 11.26 -1.70 -7.84
N ASN A 202 11.36 -0.48 -7.33
CA ASN A 202 12.38 0.49 -7.73
C ASN A 202 13.19 0.86 -6.49
N GLY A 203 14.27 0.11 -6.24
CA GLY A 203 14.98 0.20 -4.95
C GLY A 203 14.18 -0.46 -3.84
N SER A 204 13.88 0.26 -2.76
CA SER A 204 13.26 -0.31 -1.55
C SER A 204 11.73 -0.20 -1.48
N TYR A 205 11.05 0.21 -2.55
CA TYR A 205 9.59 0.44 -2.57
C TYR A 205 8.87 -0.56 -3.46
N ILE A 206 7.65 -1.02 -3.09
CA ILE A 206 6.73 -1.67 -4.05
C ILE A 206 6.19 -0.62 -5.02
N GLU A 207 7.03 -0.26 -5.99
CA GLU A 207 6.62 0.57 -7.11
C GLU A 207 6.06 -0.24 -8.28
N ASP A 208 6.03 -1.57 -8.15
CA ASP A 208 5.63 -2.47 -9.22
C ASP A 208 4.55 -3.47 -8.74
N ARG A 209 3.34 -3.31 -9.30
CA ARG A 209 2.31 -4.35 -9.50
C ARG A 209 1.83 -5.14 -8.26
N VAL A 210 1.01 -4.49 -7.42
CA VAL A 210 0.23 -5.15 -6.33
C VAL A 210 -0.50 -6.42 -6.77
N ASP A 211 -0.99 -6.43 -8.00
CA ASP A 211 -1.66 -7.56 -8.62
C ASP A 211 -0.74 -8.76 -8.80
N LEU A 212 0.54 -8.54 -9.14
CA LEU A 212 1.52 -9.62 -9.18
C LEU A 212 1.95 -10.05 -7.76
N THR A 213 2.05 -9.13 -6.80
CA THR A 213 2.30 -9.49 -5.39
C THR A 213 1.20 -10.43 -4.86
N LEU A 214 -0.07 -10.10 -5.11
CA LEU A 214 -1.19 -10.98 -4.74
C LEU A 214 -1.15 -12.32 -5.49
N LEU A 215 -0.67 -12.33 -6.73
CA LEU A 215 -0.51 -13.56 -7.50
C LEU A 215 0.56 -14.48 -6.91
N GLU A 216 1.73 -13.94 -6.54
CA GLU A 216 2.79 -14.73 -5.89
C GLU A 216 2.34 -15.28 -4.52
N ILE A 217 1.48 -14.54 -3.80
CA ILE A 217 0.87 -15.02 -2.55
C ILE A 217 -0.10 -16.17 -2.84
N LYS A 218 -0.92 -16.08 -3.89
CA LYS A 218 -1.77 -17.20 -4.33
C LYS A 218 -0.92 -18.45 -4.56
N HIS A 219 0.20 -18.32 -5.25
CA HIS A 219 1.10 -19.44 -5.52
C HIS A 219 1.73 -20.03 -4.26
N ILE A 220 2.04 -19.20 -3.24
CA ILE A 220 2.49 -19.72 -1.93
C ILE A 220 1.44 -20.67 -1.34
N TYR A 221 0.15 -20.30 -1.37
CA TYR A 221 -0.91 -21.19 -0.87
C TYR A 221 -1.13 -22.43 -1.74
N GLU A 222 -0.85 -22.35 -3.05
CA GLU A 222 -0.91 -23.51 -3.94
C GLU A 222 0.24 -24.47 -3.70
N PHE A 223 1.45 -23.94 -3.55
CA PHE A 223 2.62 -24.72 -3.15
C PHE A 223 2.38 -25.45 -1.83
N ARG A 224 1.83 -24.77 -0.82
CA ARG A 224 1.48 -25.39 0.47
C ARG A 224 0.48 -26.54 0.35
N LYS A 225 -0.31 -26.61 -0.73
CA LYS A 225 -1.26 -27.71 -1.00
C LYS A 225 -0.62 -28.84 -1.81
N LEU A 226 0.23 -28.51 -2.78
CA LEU A 226 0.76 -29.45 -3.77
C LEU A 226 2.15 -29.99 -3.45
N GLU A 227 2.90 -29.32 -2.57
CA GLU A 227 4.31 -29.56 -2.25
C GLU A 227 5.22 -29.65 -3.50
N SER A 228 4.81 -29.02 -4.60
CA SER A 228 5.52 -29.08 -5.90
C SER A 228 6.06 -27.71 -6.30
N LEU A 229 7.39 -27.64 -6.46
CA LEU A 229 8.15 -26.41 -6.75
C LEU A 229 8.04 -25.94 -8.22
N LEU A 230 7.68 -26.85 -9.13
CA LEU A 230 7.99 -26.69 -10.55
C LEU A 230 7.35 -25.49 -11.25
N PRO A 231 6.08 -25.09 -11.01
CA PRO A 231 5.51 -23.93 -11.70
C PRO A 231 5.92 -22.56 -11.11
N TYR A 232 6.39 -22.50 -9.86
CA TYR A 232 6.52 -21.24 -9.11
C TYR A 232 7.97 -20.84 -8.77
N SER A 233 8.97 -21.61 -9.20
CA SER A 233 10.40 -21.37 -8.89
C SER A 233 10.94 -19.97 -9.25
N ARG A 234 10.23 -19.22 -10.11
CA ARG A 234 10.61 -17.85 -10.52
C ARG A 234 9.89 -16.74 -9.77
N ASP A 235 8.94 -17.07 -8.89
CA ASP A 235 8.31 -16.09 -8.00
C ASP A 235 9.35 -15.54 -7.02
N LEU A 236 9.40 -14.21 -6.92
CA LEU A 236 10.37 -13.55 -6.04
C LEU A 236 9.99 -13.75 -4.58
N LEU A 237 8.70 -13.65 -4.25
CA LEU A 237 8.20 -13.91 -2.89
C LEU A 237 8.37 -15.39 -2.51
N PHE A 238 8.13 -16.31 -3.43
CA PHE A 238 8.27 -17.74 -3.18
C PHE A 238 9.70 -18.14 -2.81
N ASN A 239 10.69 -17.56 -3.51
CA ASN A 239 12.11 -17.81 -3.19
C ASN A 239 12.51 -17.29 -1.80
N ARG A 240 11.73 -16.36 -1.23
CA ARG A 240 11.93 -15.85 0.13
C ARG A 240 11.08 -16.57 1.18
N TYR A 241 9.97 -17.20 0.76
CA TYR A 241 8.98 -17.90 1.59
C TYR A 241 9.53 -18.85 2.65
N LYS A 242 10.67 -19.50 2.39
CA LYS A 242 11.27 -20.47 3.33
C LYS A 242 11.85 -19.86 4.62
N ASN A 243 11.73 -18.55 4.84
CA ASN A 243 12.04 -17.95 6.14
C ASN A 243 10.95 -18.29 7.18
N GLN A 244 11.36 -18.61 8.41
CA GLN A 244 10.48 -18.99 9.51
C GLN A 244 9.32 -18.01 9.77
N TYR A 245 9.55 -16.70 9.68
CA TYR A 245 8.53 -15.71 10.06
C TYR A 245 7.41 -15.61 9.04
N ALA A 246 7.72 -15.87 7.78
CA ALA A 246 6.70 -15.78 6.77
C ALA A 246 5.99 -17.09 6.49
N ASP A 247 6.66 -18.22 6.67
CA ASP A 247 5.96 -19.50 6.76
C ASP A 247 4.90 -19.44 7.87
N LYS A 248 5.26 -18.84 9.02
CA LYS A 248 4.32 -18.52 10.10
C LYS A 248 3.25 -17.52 9.68
N TRP A 249 3.63 -16.36 9.12
CA TRP A 249 2.70 -15.32 8.70
C TRP A 249 1.63 -15.82 7.74
N PHE A 250 2.02 -16.51 6.67
CA PHE A 250 1.06 -17.08 5.73
C PHE A 250 0.35 -18.32 6.31
N GLY A 251 0.95 -19.02 7.26
CA GLY A 251 0.30 -20.11 8.00
C GLY A 251 -0.84 -19.67 8.92
N PHE A 252 -0.95 -18.37 9.22
CA PHE A 252 -2.10 -17.84 9.97
C PHE A 252 -3.40 -17.82 9.17
N PHE A 253 -3.33 -17.95 7.85
CA PHE A 253 -4.50 -18.00 6.97
C PHE A 253 -4.64 -19.38 6.35
N ASP A 254 -5.86 -19.88 6.23
CA ASP A 254 -6.10 -21.26 5.80
C ASP A 254 -6.02 -21.40 4.26
N SER A 255 -6.15 -20.28 3.53
CA SER A 255 -6.11 -20.24 2.08
C SER A 255 -5.80 -18.82 1.57
N PHE A 256 -5.55 -18.70 0.26
CA PHE A 256 -5.47 -17.39 -0.40
C PHE A 256 -6.78 -16.61 -0.26
N GLU A 257 -7.93 -17.29 -0.34
CA GLU A 257 -9.24 -16.70 -0.14
C GLU A 257 -9.40 -16.13 1.28
N ASP A 258 -8.93 -16.85 2.29
CA ASP A 258 -8.93 -16.40 3.67
C ASP A 258 -8.02 -15.18 3.87
N TYR A 259 -6.82 -15.19 3.28
CA TYR A 259 -5.91 -14.04 3.27
C TYR A 259 -6.56 -12.80 2.63
N VAL A 260 -7.14 -12.96 1.43
CA VAL A 260 -7.81 -11.88 0.70
C VAL A 260 -8.96 -11.30 1.51
N ASP A 261 -9.79 -12.15 2.12
CA ASP A 261 -10.94 -11.70 2.88
C ASP A 261 -10.51 -11.05 4.21
N PHE A 262 -9.47 -11.57 4.89
CA PHE A 262 -8.92 -11.00 6.12
C PHE A 262 -8.38 -9.58 5.89
N PHE A 263 -7.63 -9.37 4.82
CA PHE A 263 -7.07 -8.05 4.48
C PHE A 263 -7.99 -7.19 3.61
N MET A 264 -9.20 -7.66 3.28
CA MET A 264 -10.18 -6.99 2.43
C MET A 264 -9.71 -6.65 1.01
N PHE A 265 -8.88 -7.51 0.43
CA PHE A 265 -8.41 -7.39 -0.96
C PHE A 265 -9.46 -7.79 -2.00
N ASN A 266 -10.75 -7.93 -1.63
CA ASN A 266 -11.80 -8.41 -2.54
C ASN A 266 -11.96 -7.58 -3.83
N ASN A 267 -11.59 -6.30 -3.83
CA ASN A 267 -11.66 -5.46 -5.04
C ASN A 267 -10.42 -5.61 -5.94
N PHE A 268 -9.37 -6.28 -5.46
CA PHE A 268 -8.13 -6.56 -6.19
C PHE A 268 -8.14 -7.95 -6.84
N VAL A 269 -9.20 -8.73 -6.62
CA VAL A 269 -9.36 -10.07 -7.16
C VAL A 269 -10.71 -10.20 -7.85
N LYS A 270 -10.80 -11.11 -8.82
CA LYS A 270 -12.05 -11.58 -9.38
C LYS A 270 -12.41 -12.90 -8.74
N ALA A 271 -13.62 -12.98 -8.20
CA ALA A 271 -14.20 -14.24 -7.77
C ALA A 271 -14.59 -15.07 -9.00
N THR A 272 -14.14 -16.31 -9.02
CA THR A 272 -14.52 -17.33 -9.99
C THR A 272 -14.99 -18.57 -9.24
N VAL A 273 -15.70 -19.46 -9.94
CA VAL A 273 -16.08 -20.76 -9.40
C VAL A 273 -15.39 -21.82 -10.23
N LYS A 274 -14.53 -22.60 -9.60
CA LYS A 274 -13.82 -23.73 -10.22
C LYS A 274 -14.13 -24.97 -9.40
N ASN A 275 -14.67 -26.01 -10.04
CA ASN A 275 -15.07 -27.26 -9.38
C ASN A 275 -15.98 -27.07 -8.15
N GLY A 276 -16.94 -26.13 -8.23
CA GLY A 276 -17.87 -25.82 -7.14
C GLY A 276 -17.25 -25.06 -5.96
N LYS A 277 -15.97 -24.68 -6.03
CA LYS A 277 -15.27 -23.90 -5.01
C LYS A 277 -15.06 -22.47 -5.50
N LYS A 278 -15.27 -21.52 -4.58
CA LYS A 278 -14.93 -20.11 -4.80
C LYS A 278 -13.40 -20.01 -4.87
N GLU A 279 -12.92 -19.40 -5.95
CA GLU A 279 -11.50 -19.15 -6.18
C GLU A 279 -11.30 -17.67 -6.51
N TYR A 280 -10.28 -17.06 -5.91
CA TYR A 280 -9.89 -15.70 -6.24
C TYR A 280 -8.70 -15.67 -7.19
N MET A 281 -8.84 -14.88 -8.26
CA MET A 281 -7.75 -14.57 -9.18
C MET A 281 -7.45 -13.07 -9.15
N PRO A 282 -6.19 -12.64 -8.89
CA PRO A 282 -5.83 -11.22 -8.92
C PRO A 282 -6.20 -10.53 -10.24
N ILE A 283 -6.63 -9.28 -10.14
CA ILE A 283 -6.95 -8.42 -11.28
C ILE A 283 -5.68 -7.72 -11.73
N ASN A 284 -5.30 -7.91 -12.99
CA ASN A 284 -4.18 -7.22 -13.59
C ASN A 284 -4.47 -5.71 -13.66
N ILE A 285 -3.65 -4.90 -12.98
CA ILE A 285 -3.90 -3.45 -12.87
C ILE A 285 -3.72 -2.69 -14.19
N LEU A 286 -3.14 -3.31 -15.22
CA LEU A 286 -2.99 -2.72 -16.55
C LEU A 286 -4.23 -2.94 -17.43
N THR A 287 -4.85 -4.12 -17.30
CA THR A 287 -5.94 -4.52 -18.19
C THR A 287 -7.31 -4.44 -17.53
N GLY A 288 -7.36 -4.40 -16.20
CA GLY A 288 -8.60 -4.51 -15.42
C GLY A 288 -9.24 -5.89 -15.48
N LYS A 289 -8.56 -6.89 -16.06
CA LYS A 289 -9.03 -8.28 -16.15
C LYS A 289 -8.27 -9.15 -15.16
N ALA A 290 -8.91 -10.22 -14.70
CA ALA A 290 -8.20 -11.27 -13.96
C ALA A 290 -7.05 -11.84 -14.81
N PHE A 291 -5.96 -12.26 -14.17
CA PHE A 291 -4.92 -13.00 -14.90
C PHE A 291 -5.51 -14.25 -15.58
N GLU A 292 -5.18 -14.43 -16.85
CA GLU A 292 -5.65 -15.58 -17.66
C GLU A 292 -4.89 -16.85 -17.31
N THR A 293 -3.65 -16.71 -16.85
CA THR A 293 -2.79 -17.80 -16.41
C THR A 293 -2.24 -17.49 -15.03
N GLU A 294 -1.94 -18.54 -14.28
CA GLU A 294 -1.18 -18.46 -13.02
C GLU A 294 0.29 -18.09 -13.28
N TYR A 295 0.73 -17.94 -14.54
CA TYR A 295 2.12 -17.61 -14.84
C TYR A 295 2.22 -16.50 -15.90
N PRO A 296 2.13 -15.22 -15.49
CA PRO A 296 2.47 -14.12 -16.37
C PRO A 296 3.99 -14.12 -16.48
N GLY A 297 4.54 -14.62 -17.59
CA GLY A 297 5.98 -14.57 -17.85
C GLY A 297 6.54 -13.19 -17.45
N TYR A 298 7.40 -13.18 -16.43
CA TYR A 298 7.71 -11.99 -15.62
C TYR A 298 8.42 -10.91 -16.43
N LYS A 299 7.65 -10.02 -17.07
CA LYS A 299 8.18 -8.79 -17.64
C LYS A 299 8.42 -7.80 -16.51
N THR A 300 9.67 -7.72 -16.07
CA THR A 300 10.12 -6.61 -15.22
C THR A 300 9.99 -5.29 -15.98
N ASN A 301 9.80 -4.18 -15.27
CA ASN A 301 9.70 -2.84 -15.88
C ASN A 301 8.50 -2.64 -16.83
N THR A 302 7.46 -3.48 -16.76
CA THR A 302 6.28 -3.33 -17.63
C THR A 302 5.66 -1.94 -17.49
N LEU A 303 5.64 -1.37 -16.28
CA LEU A 303 5.14 -0.02 -16.02
C LEU A 303 5.99 1.08 -16.67
N LYS A 304 7.31 0.87 -16.78
CA LYS A 304 8.23 1.81 -17.45
C LYS A 304 8.04 1.84 -18.97
N GLY A 305 7.44 0.78 -19.53
CA GLY A 305 7.18 0.64 -20.97
C GLY A 305 5.85 1.24 -21.47
N ILE A 306 4.93 1.65 -20.58
CA ILE A 306 3.63 2.21 -20.97
C ILE A 306 3.85 3.55 -21.65
N LYS A 307 3.66 3.66 -22.97
CA LYS A 307 3.79 4.92 -23.72
C LYS A 307 2.44 5.63 -23.93
N ASP A 308 1.35 4.89 -23.80
CA ASP A 308 0.01 5.41 -23.94
C ASP A 308 -0.45 6.08 -22.65
N GLU A 309 -0.72 7.38 -22.71
CA GLU A 309 -1.22 8.18 -21.60
C GLU A 309 -2.55 7.66 -21.07
N LYS A 310 -3.46 7.22 -21.97
CA LYS A 310 -4.76 6.70 -21.57
C LYS A 310 -4.61 5.42 -20.75
N GLN A 311 -3.76 4.49 -21.20
CA GLN A 311 -3.45 3.27 -20.46
C GLN A 311 -2.85 3.58 -19.08
N LEU A 312 -1.94 4.55 -19.00
CA LEU A 312 -1.33 4.98 -17.74
C LEU A 312 -2.38 5.56 -16.78
N LYS A 313 -3.27 6.44 -17.29
CA LYS A 313 -4.37 7.02 -16.53
C LYS A 313 -5.33 5.95 -15.99
N GLU A 314 -5.78 5.04 -16.84
CA GLU A 314 -6.71 3.97 -16.46
C GLU A 314 -6.12 3.06 -15.38
N MET A 315 -4.81 2.78 -15.43
CA MET A 315 -4.11 2.05 -14.38
C MET A 315 -4.13 2.82 -13.05
N LEU A 316 -3.81 4.12 -13.08
CA LEU A 316 -3.84 4.97 -11.89
C LEU A 316 -5.25 5.03 -11.27
N GLU A 317 -6.28 5.28 -12.08
CA GLU A 317 -7.67 5.27 -11.63
C GLU A 317 -8.07 3.94 -11.00
N ARG A 318 -7.68 2.83 -11.63
CA ARG A 318 -7.99 1.49 -11.13
C ARG A 318 -7.36 1.24 -9.76
N VAL A 319 -6.08 1.54 -9.57
CA VAL A 319 -5.40 1.38 -8.27
C VAL A 319 -6.07 2.26 -7.21
N ARG A 320 -6.31 3.54 -7.53
CA ARG A 320 -7.01 4.49 -6.65
C ARG A 320 -8.36 3.94 -6.21
N ASP A 321 -9.20 3.51 -7.15
CA ASP A 321 -10.57 3.07 -6.87
C ASP A 321 -10.60 1.76 -6.06
N MET A 322 -9.66 0.84 -6.31
CA MET A 322 -9.54 -0.39 -5.52
C MET A 322 -9.13 -0.09 -4.08
N VAL A 323 -8.17 0.82 -3.88
CA VAL A 323 -7.76 1.28 -2.55
C VAL A 323 -8.91 2.01 -1.85
N GLU A 324 -9.58 2.96 -2.51
CA GLU A 324 -10.71 3.70 -1.95
C GLU A 324 -11.79 2.76 -1.39
N LYS A 325 -12.18 1.77 -2.19
CA LYS A 325 -13.18 0.77 -1.79
C LYS A 325 -12.69 -0.11 -0.65
N ARG A 326 -11.40 -0.45 -0.60
CA ARG A 326 -10.80 -1.21 0.50
C ARG A 326 -10.81 -0.39 1.78
N THR A 327 -10.39 0.87 1.73
CA THR A 327 -10.38 1.76 2.90
C THR A 327 -11.76 1.94 3.51
N LYS A 328 -12.78 2.23 2.69
CA LYS A 328 -14.18 2.33 3.17
C LYS A 328 -14.63 1.07 3.91
N LYS A 329 -14.23 -0.12 3.44
CA LYS A 329 -14.57 -1.39 4.11
C LYS A 329 -13.81 -1.55 5.44
N MET A 330 -12.52 -1.21 5.47
CA MET A 330 -11.70 -1.27 6.68
C MET A 330 -12.21 -0.31 7.76
N GLU A 331 -12.44 0.96 7.42
CA GLU A 331 -12.97 1.96 8.36
C GLU A 331 -14.36 1.57 8.88
N LYS A 332 -15.23 1.00 8.03
CA LYS A 332 -16.53 0.49 8.46
C LYS A 332 -16.41 -0.69 9.44
N LEU A 333 -15.42 -1.55 9.26
CA LEU A 333 -15.18 -2.67 10.15
C LEU A 333 -14.65 -2.20 11.51
N ILE A 334 -13.68 -1.28 11.52
CA ILE A 334 -13.19 -0.63 12.76
C ILE A 334 -14.36 -0.01 13.52
N ALA A 335 -15.18 0.83 12.85
CA ALA A 335 -16.30 1.48 13.50
C ALA A 335 -17.32 0.49 14.10
N LYS A 336 -17.55 -0.65 13.44
CA LYS A 336 -18.41 -1.71 13.98
C LYS A 336 -17.80 -2.36 15.21
N TYR A 337 -16.49 -2.57 15.20
CA TYR A 337 -15.74 -3.18 16.30
C TYR A 337 -15.76 -2.28 17.56
N ASP A 338 -15.49 -0.99 17.40
CA ASP A 338 -15.50 -0.02 18.49
C ASP A 338 -16.88 0.05 19.17
N GLN A 339 -17.96 0.10 18.37
CA GLN A 339 -19.33 0.07 18.89
C GLN A 339 -19.64 -1.17 19.72
N THR A 340 -19.15 -2.35 19.29
CA THR A 340 -19.39 -3.60 20.03
C THR A 340 -18.63 -3.67 21.35
N ASN A 341 -17.45 -3.03 21.46
CA ASN A 341 -16.68 -2.99 22.70
C ASN A 341 -17.22 -1.95 23.68
N ASP A 342 -17.64 -0.77 23.19
CA ASP A 342 -18.28 0.27 24.00
C ASP A 342 -19.58 -0.23 24.65
N THR A 343 -20.34 -1.08 23.95
CA THR A 343 -21.62 -1.62 24.47
C THR A 343 -21.42 -2.74 25.50
N LYS A 344 -20.26 -3.41 25.50
CA LYS A 344 -19.97 -4.52 26.41
C LYS A 344 -19.18 -4.12 27.67
N GLY A 345 -18.68 -2.88 27.73
CA GLY A 345 -17.85 -2.42 28.87
C GLY A 345 -16.48 -3.13 28.97
N GLU A 346 -16.12 -3.94 27.98
CA GLU A 346 -14.83 -4.61 27.87
C GLU A 346 -13.81 -3.60 27.32
N LYS A 347 -13.21 -2.82 28.21
CA LYS A 347 -11.97 -2.11 27.87
C LYS A 347 -10.92 -3.14 27.41
N HIS A 348 -10.00 -2.68 26.56
CA HIS A 348 -8.92 -3.40 25.87
C HIS A 348 -8.04 -4.39 26.67
N GLU A 349 -8.33 -4.67 27.94
CA GLU A 349 -7.51 -5.47 28.86
C GLU A 349 -7.77 -6.99 28.81
N ASN A 350 -8.86 -7.48 28.19
CA ASN A 350 -9.25 -8.89 28.34
C ASN A 350 -8.94 -9.84 27.17
N ILE A 351 -8.18 -9.44 26.15
CA ILE A 351 -7.86 -10.35 25.03
C ILE A 351 -6.57 -11.17 25.27
N LEU A 352 -5.79 -10.85 26.31
CA LEU A 352 -4.57 -11.62 26.66
C LEU A 352 -4.81 -12.79 27.64
N HIS A 353 -6.03 -12.98 28.15
CA HIS A 353 -6.29 -13.94 29.24
C HIS A 353 -7.41 -14.98 29.02
N GLU A 354 -7.66 -15.39 27.77
CA GLU A 354 -8.35 -16.67 27.50
C GLU A 354 -7.46 -17.66 26.74
#